data_AF-A0A9E3Z404-F1
#
_entry.id   AF-A0A9E3Z404-F1
#
_cell.length_a   1.000
_cell.length_b   1.000
_cell.length_c   1.000
_cell.angle_alpha   90.00
_cell.angle_beta   90.00
_cell.angle_gamma   90.00
#
_symmetry.space_group_name_H-M   'P 1'
#
loop_
_entity.id
_entity.type
_entity.pdbx_description
1 polymer ?
#
loop_
_entity_poly.entity_id
_entity_poly.type
_entity_poly.pdbx_seq_one_letter_code
_entity_poly.pdbx_strand_id
1 'polypeptide(L)' 'TMPYMKVVIDTLKEKGLREDYVVLVGGAPLNEQFATAVGADAYCRDAAVAVDTAKAYMTKKNAGSRYATA' A
#
# COMPACT_ATOMS: atom_id res chain seq x y z
N THR A 1 13.99 -3.81 -5.28
CA THR A 1 14.89 -3.58 -4.12
C THR A 1 14.46 -2.31 -3.39
N MET A 2 14.91 -2.06 -2.16
CA MET A 2 14.48 -0.91 -1.33
C MET A 2 14.38 0.44 -2.10
N PRO A 3 15.43 0.95 -2.77
CA PRO A 3 15.35 2.25 -3.47
C PRO A 3 14.32 2.25 -4.61
N TYR A 4 14.08 1.10 -5.24
CA TYR A 4 13.14 0.98 -6.35
C TYR A 4 11.67 1.06 -5.92
N MET A 5 11.35 0.76 -4.66
CA MET A 5 9.98 0.84 -4.15
C MET A 5 9.43 2.27 -4.23
N LYS A 6 10.27 3.28 -3.97
CA LYS A 6 9.90 4.70 -4.12
C LYS A 6 9.61 5.04 -5.58
N VAL A 7 10.43 4.54 -6.51
CA VAL A 7 10.24 4.74 -7.96
C VAL A 7 8.86 4.22 -8.39
N VAL A 8 8.48 3.01 -7.98
CA VAL A 8 7.15 2.45 -8.30
C VAL A 8 6.03 3.34 -7.78
N ILE A 9 6.10 3.79 -6.52
CA ILE A 9 5.07 4.65 -5.91
C ILE A 9 5.01 6.02 -6.60
N ASP A 10 6.15 6.61 -6.94
CA ASP A 10 6.19 7.88 -7.67
C ASP A 10 5.62 7.74 -9.07
N THR A 11 5.91 6.65 -9.78
CA THR A 11 5.30 6.36 -11.09
C THR A 11 3.79 6.17 -10.98
N LEU A 12 3.27 5.57 -9.89
CA LEU A 12 1.82 5.52 -9.66
C LEU A 12 1.23 6.92 -9.48
N LYS A 13 1.93 7.83 -8.77
CA LYS A 13 1.51 9.23 -8.61
C LYS A 13 1.55 9.99 -9.94
N GLU A 14 2.64 9.89 -10.68
CA GLU A 14 2.82 10.53 -11.99
C GLU A 14 1.73 10.11 -13.00
N LYS A 15 1.29 8.86 -12.93
CA LYS A 15 0.21 8.34 -13.77
C LYS A 15 -1.20 8.63 -13.25
N GLY A 16 -1.33 9.29 -12.10
CA GLY A 16 -2.62 9.55 -11.45
C GLY A 16 -3.31 8.31 -10.90
N LEU A 17 -2.57 7.21 -10.71
CA LEU A 17 -3.10 5.90 -10.29
C LEU A 17 -2.89 5.62 -8.79
N ARG A 18 -2.19 6.50 -8.05
CA ARG A 18 -1.80 6.20 -6.66
C ARG A 18 -2.99 5.93 -5.74
N GLU A 19 -4.09 6.66 -5.93
CA GLU A 19 -5.30 6.54 -5.11
C GLU A 19 -6.14 5.30 -5.47
N ASP A 20 -5.90 4.68 -6.63
CA ASP A 20 -6.64 3.51 -7.09
C ASP A 20 -6.12 2.21 -6.48
N TYR A 21 -4.86 2.18 -6.02
CA TYR A 21 -4.19 0.97 -5.56
C TYR A 21 -3.77 1.07 -4.09
N VAL A 22 -3.92 -0.06 -3.40
CA VAL A 22 -3.32 -0.29 -2.09
C VAL A 22 -1.92 -0.88 -2.31
N VAL A 23 -0.90 -0.22 -1.77
CA VAL A 23 0.50 -0.59 -1.90
C VAL A 23 1.03 -1.07 -0.55
N LEU A 24 1.26 -2.37 -0.44
CA LEU A 24 1.89 -3.00 0.73
C LEU A 24 3.35 -3.33 0.41
N VAL A 25 4.27 -3.03 1.33
CA VAL A 25 5.70 -3.33 1.18
C VAL A 25 6.17 -4.30 2.27
N GLY A 26 7.19 -5.10 1.98
CA GLY A 26 7.71 -6.09 2.93
C GLY A 26 9.10 -6.61 2.56
N GLY A 27 9.61 -7.54 3.37
CA GLY A 27 10.93 -8.14 3.24
C GLY A 27 12.00 -7.48 4.12
N ALA A 28 13.01 -8.24 4.55
CA ALA A 28 14.13 -7.68 5.30
C ALA A 28 14.98 -6.77 4.37
N PRO A 29 15.51 -5.63 4.84
CA PRO A 29 15.48 -5.10 6.21
C PRO A 29 14.41 -4.00 6.45
N LEU A 30 13.23 -4.09 5.84
CA LEU A 30 12.21 -3.03 5.94
C LEU A 30 11.55 -2.95 7.32
N ASN A 31 10.93 -1.80 7.57
CA ASN A 31 10.12 -1.49 8.74
C ASN A 31 9.03 -0.47 8.38
N GLU A 32 8.19 -0.12 9.37
CA GLU A 32 7.11 0.87 9.21
C GLU A 32 7.62 2.25 8.80
N GLN A 33 8.77 2.67 9.33
CA GLN A 33 9.36 3.96 9.01
C GLN A 33 9.74 4.03 7.53
N PHE A 34 10.29 2.96 6.98
CA PHE A 34 10.61 2.86 5.56
C PHE A 34 9.36 2.90 4.69
N ALA A 35 8.32 2.11 5.03
CA ALA A 35 7.06 2.10 4.28
C ALA A 35 6.43 3.51 4.21
N THR A 36 6.40 4.20 5.35
CA THR A 36 5.94 5.59 5.43
C THR A 36 6.79 6.51 4.57
N ALA A 37 8.12 6.40 4.66
CA ALA A 37 9.04 7.26 3.92
C ALA A 37 8.91 7.10 2.39
N VAL A 38 8.60 5.89 1.90
CA VAL A 38 8.38 5.66 0.46
C VAL A 38 6.94 5.98 0.01
N GLY A 39 6.01 6.15 0.94
CA GLY A 39 4.60 6.43 0.65
C GLY A 39 3.74 5.19 0.39
N ALA A 40 4.14 4.04 0.93
CA ALA A 40 3.33 2.82 0.94
C ALA A 40 2.21 2.93 1.99
N ASP A 41 1.17 2.12 1.84
CA ASP A 41 0.03 2.12 2.77
C ASP A 41 0.34 1.36 4.06
N ALA A 42 1.14 0.28 3.98
CA ALA A 42 1.64 -0.42 5.16
C ALA A 42 2.92 -1.23 4.88
N TYR A 43 3.70 -1.46 5.94
CA TYR A 43 4.69 -2.52 5.97
C TYR A 43 4.06 -3.83 6.42
N CYS A 44 4.49 -4.95 5.82
CA CYS A 44 4.09 -6.30 6.20
C CYS A 44 5.35 -7.11 6.52
N ARG A 45 5.49 -7.50 7.80
CA ARG A 45 6.68 -8.21 8.30
C ARG A 45 6.85 -9.63 7.73
N ASP A 46 5.74 -10.27 7.39
CA ASP A 46 5.67 -11.62 6.86
C ASP A 46 4.43 -11.80 5.98
N ALA A 47 4.32 -12.96 5.33
CA ALA A 47 3.23 -13.24 4.41
C ALA A 47 1.85 -13.31 5.09
N ALA A 48 1.78 -13.80 6.34
CA ALA A 48 0.51 -13.90 7.06
C ALA A 48 -0.05 -12.50 7.36
N VAL A 49 0.81 -11.61 7.88
CA VAL A 49 0.46 -10.20 8.12
C VAL A 49 0.07 -9.49 6.82
N ALA A 50 0.72 -9.81 5.70
CA ALA A 50 0.37 -9.23 4.39
C ALA A 50 -1.06 -9.60 3.96
N VAL A 51 -1.46 -10.86 4.14
CA VAL A 51 -2.81 -11.34 3.80
C VAL A 51 -3.88 -10.62 4.64
N ASP A 52 -3.67 -10.53 5.95
CA ASP A 52 -4.63 -9.90 6.84
C ASP A 52 -4.72 -8.39 6.61
N THR A 53 -3.59 -7.74 6.38
CA THR A 53 -3.53 -6.32 6.00
C THR A 53 -4.29 -6.08 4.70
N ALA A 54 -4.05 -6.88 3.65
CA ALA A 54 -4.74 -6.73 2.38
C ALA A 54 -6.27 -6.86 2.53
N LYS A 55 -6.75 -7.83 3.31
CA LYS A 55 -8.20 -7.99 3.61
C LYS A 55 -8.77 -6.76 4.31
N ALA A 56 -8.04 -6.19 5.27
CA ALA A 56 -8.47 -4.99 5.99
C ALA A 56 -8.61 -3.78 5.04
N TYR A 57 -7.64 -3.57 4.14
CA TYR A 57 -7.70 -2.49 3.15
C TYR A 57 -8.82 -2.68 2.13
N MET A 58 -9.04 -3.91 1.65
CA MET A 58 -10.15 -4.19 0.73
C MET A 58 -11.50 -3.94 1.40
N THR A 59 -11.65 -4.30 2.67
CA THR A 59 -12.87 -4.02 3.44
C THR A 59 -13.11 -2.50 3.55
N LYS A 60 -12.07 -1.72 3.88
CA LYS A 60 -12.14 -0.26 3.97
C LYS A 60 -12.48 0.39 2.62
N LYS A 61 -11.82 -0.05 1.54
CA LYS A 61 -12.06 0.46 0.17
C LYS A 61 -13.49 0.19 -0.29
N ASN A 62 -14.01 -1.01 -0.02
CA ASN A 62 -15.38 -1.38 -0.36
C ASN A 62 -16.41 -0.60 0.46
N ALA A 63 -16.10 -0.27 1.73
CA ALA A 63 -16.96 0.59 2.54
C ALA A 63 -17.04 2.02 1.96
N GLY A 64 -15.92 2.61 1.52
CA GLY A 64 -15.91 3.93 0.89
C GLY A 64 -16.56 3.95 -0.50
N SER A 65 -16.36 2.91 -1.31
CA SER A 65 -16.92 2.83 -2.67
C SER A 65 -18.44 2.66 -2.69
N ARG A 66 -19.05 2.04 -1.66
CA ARG A 66 -20.51 1.85 -1.58
C ARG A 66 -21.31 3.13 -1.28
N TYR A 67 -20.66 4.21 -0.84
CA TYR A 67 -21.31 5.50 -0.56
C TYR A 67 -20.96 6.59 -1.58
N ALA A 68 -20.10 6.33 -2.56
CA ALA A 68 -19.68 7.32 -3.55
C ALA A 68 -20.66 7.50 -4.75
N THR A 69 -21.84 6.87 -4.70
CA THR A 69 -22.89 6.98 -5.74
C THR A 69 -24.29 7.23 -5.17
N ALA A 70 -24.39 7.72 -3.93
CA ALA A 70 -25.66 8.21 -3.36
C ALA A 70 -25.69 9.73 -3.34
#